data_AF-K0NDW9-F1
#
_entry.id   AF-K0NDW9-F1
#
_cell.length_a   1.000
_cell.length_b   1.000
_cell.length_c   1.000
_cell.angle_alpha   90.00
_cell.angle_beta   90.00
_cell.angle_gamma   90.00
#
_symmetry.space_group_name_H-M   'P 1'
#
loop_
_entity.id
_entity.type
_entity.pdbx_description
1 polymer ?
#
loop_
_entity_poly.entity_id
_entity_poly.type
_entity_poly.pdbx_seq_one_letter_code
_entity_poly.pdbx_strand_id
1 'polypeptide(L)'
;MKIFHRFGCLMPVALAISAVCAFSGTETLAAGEKKFRILLVETMPVPVVTAHSQWFVRQLAELGYEDKKNMDLIILKVNGDKKRGEHLLKQELKQARPDLVATCATLASQIAHDLLHEKDIPQIFFTVSDPVGAGLIKEIGKPTHNHITGVVHMIERKTRINMAMRLLENRKKQGRVKIGFIHSTYPSSVGDLKQLQLATASRKDIEFVPYGLDYREMPKGLDPMLADVKKGIQSLQGRVDFWWEPSGPLGELLAYTRLLLEKSNIPVIMGTKLESVRLGALFHLTPDPESSGREAALMADAVLKGLHPGNISVKPPQSISLGINITTALAQGIVIPPDILSLAGDQVYR
;
A
#
# COMPACT_ATOMS: atom_id res chain seq x y z
N MET A 1 -62.23 99.99 -7.50
CA MET A 1 -63.64 99.84 -7.09
C MET A 1 -64.07 98.42 -7.46
N LYS A 2 -64.45 97.61 -6.45
CA LYS A 2 -65.03 96.25 -6.55
C LYS A 2 -64.06 95.13 -6.97
N ILE A 3 -64.01 93.93 -6.41
CA ILE A 3 -64.77 93.24 -5.35
C ILE A 3 -63.86 92.10 -4.82
N PHE A 4 -63.97 91.84 -3.50
CA PHE A 4 -63.47 90.68 -2.76
C PHE A 4 -63.87 89.32 -3.36
N HIS A 5 -63.00 88.31 -3.27
CA HIS A 5 -63.40 86.97 -2.79
C HIS A 5 -62.24 86.25 -2.09
N ARG A 6 -62.48 85.91 -0.81
CA ARG A 6 -61.70 85.01 0.05
C ARG A 6 -62.10 83.57 -0.24
N PHE A 7 -61.14 82.66 -0.27
CA PHE A 7 -61.13 81.25 0.20
C PHE A 7 -59.71 80.76 -0.12
N GLY A 8 -58.95 80.02 0.67
CA GLY A 8 -59.11 79.32 1.93
C GLY A 8 -57.90 78.36 2.01
N CYS A 9 -57.13 78.46 3.09
CA CYS A 9 -56.25 77.46 3.73
C CYS A 9 -55.68 76.28 2.90
N LEU A 10 -54.36 76.07 2.94
CA LEU A 10 -53.70 74.91 3.57
C LEU A 10 -52.19 74.85 3.21
N MET A 11 -51.33 74.94 4.22
CA MET A 11 -49.90 74.58 4.17
C MET A 11 -49.74 73.08 3.93
N PRO A 12 -48.74 72.62 3.15
CA PRO A 12 -48.20 71.29 3.31
C PRO A 12 -46.83 71.32 4.01
N VAL A 13 -46.80 70.53 5.07
CA VAL A 13 -45.70 69.98 5.85
C VAL A 13 -44.56 69.46 4.95
N ALA A 14 -43.31 69.80 5.30
CA ALA A 14 -42.11 69.26 4.69
C ALA A 14 -41.93 67.77 5.06
N LEU A 15 -41.97 66.89 4.06
CA LEU A 15 -41.69 65.47 4.20
C LEU A 15 -40.18 65.23 3.97
N ALA A 16 -39.47 64.82 5.02
CA ALA A 16 -38.09 64.36 4.92
C ALA A 16 -38.05 62.98 4.26
N ILE A 17 -37.47 62.89 3.06
CA ILE A 17 -37.23 61.62 2.37
C ILE A 17 -35.86 61.11 2.81
N SER A 18 -35.85 60.16 3.75
CA SER A 18 -34.69 59.34 4.07
C SER A 18 -34.43 58.34 2.94
N ALA A 19 -33.38 58.59 2.15
CA ALA A 19 -32.89 57.68 1.13
C ALA A 19 -32.21 56.47 1.80
N VAL A 20 -32.92 55.34 1.88
CA VAL A 20 -32.33 54.05 2.25
C VAL A 20 -31.63 53.49 1.01
N CYS A 21 -30.31 53.34 1.11
CA CYS A 21 -29.49 52.66 0.11
C CYS A 21 -29.89 51.17 0.03
N ALA A 22 -30.53 50.77 -1.06
CA ALA A 22 -30.69 49.36 -1.40
C ALA A 22 -29.37 48.85 -2.01
N PHE A 23 -28.48 48.33 -1.15
CA PHE A 23 -27.36 47.51 -1.58
C PHE A 23 -27.94 46.16 -2.03
N SER A 24 -28.07 45.95 -3.33
CA SER A 24 -28.42 44.66 -3.91
C SER A 24 -27.24 43.71 -3.70
N GLY A 25 -27.22 43.02 -2.57
CA GLY A 25 -26.32 41.90 -2.33
C GLY A 25 -26.65 40.79 -3.31
N THR A 26 -25.76 40.56 -4.26
CA THR A 26 -25.68 39.28 -4.96
C THR A 26 -25.32 38.23 -3.92
N GLU A 27 -26.33 37.51 -3.41
CA GLU A 27 -26.11 36.26 -2.71
C GLU A 27 -25.38 35.32 -3.66
N THR A 28 -24.07 35.23 -3.47
CA THR A 28 -23.30 34.13 -4.04
C THR A 28 -23.75 32.92 -3.25
N LEU A 29 -24.66 32.12 -3.83
CA LEU A 29 -24.93 30.78 -3.33
C LEU A 29 -23.58 30.09 -3.19
N ALA A 30 -23.12 29.93 -1.95
CA ALA A 30 -21.96 29.11 -1.65
C ALA A 30 -22.30 27.73 -2.20
N ALA A 31 -21.67 27.35 -3.32
CA ALA A 31 -21.71 25.99 -3.80
C ALA A 31 -21.25 25.12 -2.63
N GLY A 32 -22.15 24.31 -2.06
CA GLY A 32 -21.79 23.41 -0.97
C GLY A 32 -20.56 22.61 -1.41
N GLU A 33 -19.50 22.62 -0.59
CA GLU A 33 -18.27 21.90 -0.91
C GLU A 33 -18.63 20.47 -1.33
N LYS A 34 -18.21 20.06 -2.53
CA LYS A 34 -18.46 18.70 -3.04
C LYS A 34 -17.86 17.72 -2.02
N LYS A 35 -18.72 16.93 -1.38
CA LYS A 35 -18.29 15.89 -0.44
C LYS A 35 -17.93 14.63 -1.22
N PHE A 36 -16.65 14.30 -1.29
CA PHE A 36 -16.18 13.09 -1.97
C PHE A 36 -16.41 11.85 -1.11
N ARG A 37 -16.92 10.77 -1.70
CA ARG A 37 -17.02 9.47 -1.01
C ARG A 37 -15.91 8.54 -1.44
N ILE A 38 -15.03 8.19 -0.50
CA ILE A 38 -13.87 7.32 -0.75
C ILE A 38 -14.01 6.04 0.07
N LEU A 39 -13.93 4.89 -0.61
CA LEU A 39 -13.83 3.60 0.07
C LEU A 39 -12.37 3.17 0.11
N LEU A 40 -11.83 2.94 1.30
CA LEU A 40 -10.50 2.37 1.49
C LEU A 40 -10.63 0.89 1.89
N VAL A 41 -10.32 -0.03 0.99
CA VAL A 41 -10.37 -1.47 1.23
C VAL A 41 -9.02 -1.96 1.72
N GLU A 42 -8.96 -2.42 2.97
CA GLU A 42 -7.76 -2.94 3.60
C GLU A 42 -7.80 -4.45 3.70
N THR A 43 -6.72 -5.09 3.25
CA THR A 43 -6.61 -6.54 3.29
C THR A 43 -6.70 -7.10 4.72
N MET A 44 -5.91 -6.60 5.67
CA MET A 44 -5.91 -6.98 7.09
C MET A 44 -5.00 -6.06 7.91
N PRO A 45 -5.09 -6.01 9.25
CA PRO A 45 -4.31 -5.08 10.08
C PRO A 45 -2.89 -5.62 10.39
N VAL A 46 -2.06 -5.82 9.36
CA VAL A 46 -0.62 -6.09 9.51
C VAL A 46 0.18 -4.80 9.32
N PRO A 47 1.40 -4.66 9.91
CA PRO A 47 2.15 -3.41 9.92
C PRO A 47 2.30 -2.75 8.54
N VAL A 48 2.65 -3.54 7.52
CA VAL A 48 2.76 -3.04 6.14
C VAL A 48 1.45 -2.41 5.64
N VAL A 49 0.29 -3.01 5.90
CA VAL A 49 -1.01 -2.47 5.46
C VAL A 49 -1.35 -1.20 6.26
N THR A 50 -1.26 -1.27 7.59
CA THR A 50 -1.66 -0.16 8.45
C THR A 50 -0.79 1.08 8.24
N ALA A 51 0.53 0.91 8.05
CA ALA A 51 1.45 2.02 7.82
C ALA A 51 1.15 2.72 6.49
N HIS A 52 0.94 1.97 5.40
CA HIS A 52 0.64 2.56 4.10
C HIS A 52 -0.71 3.27 4.10
N SER A 53 -1.75 2.67 4.69
CA SER A 53 -3.07 3.31 4.82
C SER A 53 -3.01 4.61 5.64
N GLN A 54 -2.27 4.62 6.75
CA GLN A 54 -2.10 5.82 7.57
C GLN A 54 -1.42 6.95 6.79
N TRP A 55 -0.36 6.66 6.04
CA TRP A 55 0.31 7.64 5.20
C TRP A 55 -0.56 8.14 4.05
N PHE A 56 -1.35 7.25 3.43
CA PHE A 56 -2.34 7.62 2.42
C PHE A 56 -3.38 8.60 2.98
N VAL A 57 -4.01 8.27 4.11
CA VAL A 57 -5.03 9.13 4.75
C VAL A 57 -4.42 10.45 5.21
N ARG A 58 -3.21 10.43 5.78
CA ARG A 58 -2.50 11.64 6.17
C ARG A 58 -2.21 12.55 4.97
N GLN A 59 -1.73 11.99 3.86
CA GLN A 59 -1.44 12.78 2.67
C GLN A 59 -2.72 13.34 2.04
N LEU A 60 -3.85 12.62 2.08
CA LEU A 60 -5.16 13.16 1.68
C LEU A 60 -5.53 14.39 2.53
N ALA A 61 -5.33 14.34 3.85
CA ALA A 61 -5.56 15.49 4.72
C ALA A 61 -4.63 16.68 4.39
N GLU A 62 -3.34 16.42 4.12
CA GLU A 62 -2.38 17.46 3.68
C GLU A 62 -2.78 18.09 2.31
N LEU A 63 -3.51 17.36 1.47
CA LEU A 63 -4.06 17.84 0.19
C LEU A 63 -5.42 18.55 0.35
N GLY A 64 -5.95 18.66 1.57
CA GLY A 64 -7.19 19.36 1.89
C GLY A 64 -8.43 18.46 1.96
N TYR A 65 -8.30 17.13 1.90
CA TYR A 65 -9.41 16.20 2.09
C TYR A 65 -9.58 15.84 3.57
N GLU A 66 -10.58 16.41 4.21
CA GLU A 66 -10.90 16.23 5.62
C GLU A 66 -12.16 15.36 5.78
N ASP A 67 -12.02 14.23 6.47
CA ASP A 67 -13.14 13.33 6.76
C ASP A 67 -14.25 14.07 7.52
N LYS A 68 -15.50 13.78 7.14
CA LYS A 68 -16.75 14.42 7.64
C LYS A 68 -16.93 15.89 7.30
N LYS A 69 -15.98 16.54 6.64
CA LYS A 69 -16.10 17.91 6.12
C LYS A 69 -16.37 17.89 4.62
N ASN A 70 -15.34 17.60 3.82
CA ASN A 70 -15.42 17.53 2.35
C ASN A 70 -15.09 16.13 1.80
N MET A 71 -14.86 15.15 2.68
CA MET A 71 -14.70 13.74 2.36
C MET A 71 -15.57 12.88 3.29
N ASP A 72 -16.07 11.76 2.79
CA ASP A 72 -16.63 10.65 3.55
C ASP A 72 -15.72 9.43 3.33
N LEU A 73 -14.83 9.16 4.28
CA LEU A 73 -13.87 8.05 4.18
C LEU A 73 -14.41 6.82 4.92
N ILE A 74 -14.67 5.76 4.16
CA ILE A 74 -15.15 4.49 4.70
C ILE A 74 -14.05 3.43 4.57
N ILE A 75 -13.58 2.93 5.70
CA ILE A 75 -12.52 1.91 5.74
C ILE A 75 -13.13 0.51 5.87
N LEU A 76 -12.91 -0.33 4.86
CA LEU A 76 -13.42 -1.69 4.77
C LEU A 76 -12.32 -2.70 5.11
N LYS A 77 -12.44 -3.33 6.29
CA LYS A 77 -11.46 -4.31 6.79
C LYS A 77 -11.84 -5.74 6.37
N VAL A 78 -11.14 -6.25 5.36
CA VAL A 78 -11.34 -7.58 4.76
C VAL A 78 -10.88 -8.70 5.71
N ASN A 79 -9.89 -8.44 6.56
CA ASN A 79 -9.29 -9.41 7.49
C ASN A 79 -8.83 -10.72 6.84
N GLY A 80 -8.36 -10.63 5.59
CA GLY A 80 -7.84 -11.77 4.84
C GLY A 80 -8.90 -12.75 4.32
N ASP A 81 -10.19 -12.48 4.49
CA ASP A 81 -11.30 -13.28 3.98
C ASP A 81 -11.90 -12.63 2.73
N LYS A 82 -11.74 -13.29 1.57
CA LYS A 82 -12.24 -12.80 0.28
C LYS A 82 -13.76 -12.56 0.31
N LYS A 83 -14.53 -13.50 0.86
CA LYS A 83 -16.00 -13.43 0.88
C LYS A 83 -16.48 -12.28 1.76
N ARG A 84 -15.83 -12.07 2.91
CA ARG A 84 -16.09 -10.90 3.76
C ARG A 84 -15.81 -9.60 3.01
N GLY A 85 -14.66 -9.48 2.34
CA GLY A 85 -14.33 -8.28 1.59
C GLY A 85 -15.31 -7.99 0.45
N GLU A 86 -15.70 -9.01 -0.31
CA GLU A 86 -16.75 -8.88 -1.33
C GLU A 86 -18.08 -8.43 -0.74
N HIS A 87 -18.48 -9.00 0.40
CA HIS A 87 -19.71 -8.64 1.09
C HIS A 87 -19.71 -7.17 1.53
N LEU A 88 -18.64 -6.73 2.20
CA LEU A 88 -18.47 -5.35 2.67
C LEU A 88 -18.50 -4.35 1.52
N LEU A 89 -17.73 -4.60 0.45
CA LEU A 89 -17.70 -3.70 -0.69
C LEU A 89 -19.05 -3.65 -1.41
N LYS A 90 -19.73 -4.79 -1.60
CA LYS A 90 -21.08 -4.84 -2.18
C LYS A 90 -22.10 -4.07 -1.34
N GLN A 91 -21.99 -4.08 -0.01
CA GLN A 91 -22.86 -3.30 0.86
C GLN A 91 -22.67 -1.80 0.61
N GLU A 92 -21.43 -1.32 0.61
CA GLU A 92 -21.15 0.10 0.36
C GLU A 92 -21.54 0.55 -1.04
N LEU A 93 -21.36 -0.30 -2.06
CA LEU A 93 -21.79 0.01 -3.43
C LEU A 93 -23.31 0.10 -3.59
N LYS A 94 -24.10 -0.53 -2.70
CA LYS A 94 -25.56 -0.41 -2.69
C LYS A 94 -26.04 0.89 -2.02
N GLN A 95 -25.27 1.44 -1.09
CA GLN A 95 -25.64 2.68 -0.39
C GLN A 95 -25.50 3.89 -1.30
N ALA A 96 -24.36 4.02 -1.97
CA ALA A 96 -24.08 5.09 -2.91
C ALA A 96 -22.94 4.69 -3.85
N ARG A 97 -22.84 5.36 -5.01
CA ARG A 97 -21.65 5.25 -5.86
C ARG A 97 -20.50 6.01 -5.20
N PRO A 98 -19.34 5.39 -4.95
CA PRO A 98 -18.15 6.10 -4.48
C PRO A 98 -17.52 6.92 -5.61
N ASP A 99 -16.86 8.03 -5.26
CA ASP A 99 -16.02 8.79 -6.19
C ASP A 99 -14.69 8.08 -6.46
N LEU A 100 -14.20 7.30 -5.49
CA LEU A 100 -12.96 6.54 -5.58
C LEU A 100 -12.99 5.30 -4.68
N VAL A 101 -12.42 4.20 -5.16
CA VAL A 101 -12.08 3.03 -4.34
C VAL A 101 -10.55 2.89 -4.26
N ALA A 102 -9.99 3.18 -3.09
CA ALA A 102 -8.59 2.94 -2.79
C ALA A 102 -8.42 1.53 -2.20
N THR A 103 -7.41 0.78 -2.62
CA THR A 103 -7.19 -0.60 -2.15
C THR A 103 -5.77 -0.82 -1.66
N CYS A 104 -5.63 -1.30 -0.43
CA CYS A 104 -4.35 -1.61 0.18
C CYS A 104 -4.10 -3.12 0.20
N ALA A 105 -3.03 -3.52 -0.50
CA ALA A 105 -2.55 -4.88 -0.71
C ALA A 105 -3.34 -5.74 -1.72
N THR A 106 -2.73 -6.86 -2.12
CA THR A 106 -3.13 -7.65 -3.29
C THR A 106 -4.54 -8.22 -3.18
N LEU A 107 -4.92 -8.82 -2.05
CA LEU A 107 -6.25 -9.41 -1.89
C LEU A 107 -7.36 -8.34 -1.98
N ALA A 108 -7.23 -7.22 -1.27
CA ALA A 108 -8.17 -6.11 -1.36
C ALA A 108 -8.30 -5.57 -2.80
N SER A 109 -7.17 -5.46 -3.51
CA SER A 109 -7.14 -4.95 -4.88
C SER A 109 -7.82 -5.91 -5.86
N GLN A 110 -7.65 -7.22 -5.69
CA GLN A 110 -8.35 -8.23 -6.47
C GLN A 110 -9.85 -8.23 -6.19
N ILE A 111 -10.26 -8.16 -4.92
CA ILE A 111 -11.69 -8.09 -4.54
C ILE A 111 -12.37 -6.89 -5.19
N ALA A 112 -11.74 -5.72 -5.11
CA ALA A 112 -12.30 -4.52 -5.74
C ALA A 112 -12.29 -4.66 -7.26
N HIS A 113 -11.20 -5.11 -7.87
CA HIS A 113 -11.12 -5.25 -9.32
C HIS A 113 -12.19 -6.22 -9.86
N ASP A 114 -12.34 -7.40 -9.25
CA ASP A 114 -13.37 -8.39 -9.60
C ASP A 114 -14.79 -7.77 -9.59
N LEU A 115 -15.06 -6.81 -8.70
CA LEU A 115 -16.38 -6.17 -8.56
C LEU A 115 -16.55 -4.87 -9.33
N LEU A 116 -15.45 -4.21 -9.72
CA LEU A 116 -15.44 -2.86 -10.28
C LEU A 116 -14.97 -2.80 -11.74
N HIS A 117 -14.30 -3.82 -12.28
CA HIS A 117 -13.67 -3.75 -13.62
C HIS A 117 -14.65 -3.47 -14.77
N GLU A 118 -15.93 -3.80 -14.61
CA GLU A 118 -17.01 -3.49 -15.56
C GLU A 118 -17.84 -2.26 -15.16
N LYS A 119 -17.43 -1.56 -14.11
CA LYS A 119 -18.09 -0.35 -13.60
C LYS A 119 -17.21 0.85 -13.90
N ASP A 120 -17.85 1.96 -14.27
CA ASP A 120 -17.19 3.26 -14.26
C ASP A 120 -17.06 3.73 -12.80
N ILE A 121 -16.13 3.15 -12.04
CA ILE A 121 -15.75 3.55 -10.68
C ILE A 121 -14.23 3.52 -10.62
N PRO A 122 -13.55 4.65 -10.36
CA PRO A 122 -12.11 4.69 -10.27
C PRO A 122 -11.57 3.82 -9.12
N GLN A 123 -10.55 3.01 -9.42
CA GLN A 123 -9.78 2.24 -8.46
C GLN A 123 -8.32 2.70 -8.44
N ILE A 124 -7.78 2.92 -7.25
CA ILE A 124 -6.35 3.13 -7.04
C ILE A 124 -5.84 2.08 -6.08
N PHE A 125 -4.91 1.23 -6.54
CA PHE A 125 -4.26 0.28 -5.66
C PHE A 125 -2.93 0.80 -5.14
N PHE A 126 -2.56 0.36 -3.95
CA PHE A 126 -1.22 0.50 -3.40
C PHE A 126 -0.90 -0.71 -2.52
N THR A 127 0.37 -0.90 -2.16
CA THR A 127 0.82 -2.06 -1.37
C THR A 127 0.68 -3.41 -2.13
N VAL A 128 0.62 -3.39 -3.48
CA VAL A 128 0.46 -4.61 -4.29
C VAL A 128 1.82 -5.19 -4.71
N SER A 129 2.03 -6.48 -4.41
CA SER A 129 3.30 -7.19 -4.67
C SER A 129 3.56 -7.52 -6.15
N ASP A 130 2.54 -7.95 -6.88
CA ASP A 130 2.62 -8.30 -8.31
C ASP A 130 1.27 -7.98 -9.00
N PRO A 131 1.04 -6.73 -9.42
CA PRO A 131 -0.24 -6.32 -9.99
C PRO A 131 -0.53 -6.96 -11.36
N VAL A 132 0.51 -7.34 -12.12
CA VAL A 132 0.36 -8.05 -13.40
C VAL A 132 -0.05 -9.49 -13.14
N GLY A 133 0.68 -10.21 -12.28
CA GLY A 133 0.36 -11.58 -11.91
C GLY A 133 -0.97 -11.72 -11.16
N ALA A 134 -1.41 -10.67 -10.46
CA ALA A 134 -2.71 -10.59 -9.82
C ALA A 134 -3.87 -10.30 -10.78
N GLY A 135 -3.60 -10.00 -12.06
CA GLY A 135 -4.60 -9.71 -13.08
C GLY A 135 -5.18 -8.29 -13.03
N LEU A 136 -4.56 -7.37 -12.29
CA LEU A 136 -5.07 -6.00 -12.11
C LEU A 136 -4.73 -5.10 -13.29
N ILE A 137 -3.55 -5.30 -13.90
CA ILE A 137 -2.99 -4.49 -14.98
C ILE A 137 -2.22 -5.36 -15.96
N LYS A 138 -1.90 -4.81 -17.14
CA LYS A 138 -1.06 -5.49 -18.14
C LYS A 138 0.44 -5.29 -17.93
N GLU A 139 0.85 -4.07 -17.56
CA GLU A 139 2.26 -3.69 -17.49
C GLU A 139 2.47 -2.57 -16.45
N ILE A 140 3.61 -2.60 -15.76
CA ILE A 140 4.05 -1.56 -14.82
C ILE A 140 4.72 -0.42 -15.62
N GLY A 141 4.51 0.83 -15.22
CA GLY A 141 5.10 2.00 -15.90
C GLY A 141 4.33 2.48 -17.12
N LYS A 142 3.16 1.90 -17.41
CA LYS A 142 2.27 2.29 -18.50
C LYS A 142 0.89 2.70 -17.99
N PRO A 143 0.17 3.57 -18.71
CA PRO A 143 -1.26 3.78 -18.50
C PRO A 143 -2.03 2.47 -18.69
N THR A 144 -3.06 2.23 -17.88
CA THR A 144 -3.83 0.98 -17.93
C THR A 144 -4.93 1.00 -18.98
N HIS A 145 -5.33 2.19 -19.43
CA HIS A 145 -6.50 2.42 -20.29
C HIS A 145 -7.81 1.81 -19.75
N ASN A 146 -7.91 1.68 -18.42
CA ASN A 146 -9.09 1.19 -17.71
C ASN A 146 -9.34 2.01 -16.43
N HIS A 147 -10.34 1.68 -15.63
CA HIS A 147 -10.71 2.39 -14.40
C HIS A 147 -9.78 2.11 -13.21
N ILE A 148 -8.54 1.65 -13.44
CA ILE A 148 -7.61 1.25 -12.38
C ILE A 148 -6.21 1.83 -12.63
N THR A 149 -5.54 2.31 -11.59
CA THR A 149 -4.10 2.64 -11.59
C THR A 149 -3.52 2.38 -10.20
N GLY A 150 -2.25 2.67 -9.96
CA GLY A 150 -1.70 2.53 -8.62
C GLY A 150 -0.20 2.53 -8.49
N VAL A 151 0.23 2.19 -7.27
CA VAL A 151 1.63 2.10 -6.84
C VAL A 151 1.98 0.66 -6.49
N VAL A 152 3.02 0.14 -7.13
CA VAL A 152 3.56 -1.20 -6.84
C VAL A 152 4.32 -1.15 -5.51
N HIS A 153 4.21 -2.19 -4.68
CA HIS A 153 4.94 -2.31 -3.41
C HIS A 153 5.99 -3.39 -3.48
N MET A 154 6.78 -3.37 -4.55
CA MET A 154 7.88 -4.31 -4.64
C MET A 154 9.04 -3.72 -5.41
N ILE A 155 10.22 -3.77 -4.78
CA ILE A 155 11.48 -3.62 -5.47
C ILE A 155 11.69 -4.83 -6.37
N GLU A 156 12.12 -4.63 -7.61
CA GLU A 156 12.29 -5.70 -8.58
C GLU A 156 13.00 -6.92 -7.97
N ARG A 157 12.45 -8.11 -8.20
CA ARG A 157 12.99 -9.37 -7.63
C ARG A 157 14.45 -9.54 -7.99
N LYS A 158 14.83 -9.20 -9.23
CA LYS A 158 16.21 -9.20 -9.72
C LYS A 158 17.11 -8.31 -8.86
N THR A 159 16.68 -7.09 -8.52
CA THR A 159 17.44 -6.17 -7.66
C THR A 159 17.64 -6.74 -6.25
N ARG A 160 16.59 -7.30 -5.65
CA ARG A 160 16.69 -7.95 -4.33
C ARG A 160 17.64 -9.16 -4.35
N ILE A 161 17.57 -9.98 -5.40
CA ILE A 161 18.47 -11.13 -5.60
C ILE A 161 19.91 -10.66 -5.82
N ASN A 162 20.13 -9.64 -6.64
CA ASN A 162 21.47 -9.11 -6.90
C ASN A 162 22.09 -8.53 -5.61
N MET A 163 21.31 -7.82 -4.78
CA MET A 163 21.74 -7.37 -3.46
C MET A 163 22.20 -8.54 -2.59
N ALA A 164 21.37 -9.59 -2.48
CA ALA A 164 21.72 -10.80 -1.73
C ALA A 164 23.01 -11.45 -2.26
N MET A 165 23.12 -11.64 -3.57
CA MET A 165 24.29 -12.28 -4.17
C MET A 165 25.56 -11.46 -3.98
N ARG A 166 25.47 -10.13 -4.06
CA ARG A 166 26.58 -9.22 -3.84
C ARG A 166 27.09 -9.25 -2.40
N LEU A 167 26.19 -9.33 -1.42
CA LEU A 167 26.55 -9.59 -0.03
C LEU A 167 27.22 -10.97 0.16
N LEU A 168 26.86 -11.95 -0.68
CA LEU A 168 27.38 -13.31 -0.60
C LEU A 168 28.63 -13.59 -1.46
N GLU A 169 29.15 -12.61 -2.21
CA GLU A 169 30.29 -12.79 -3.12
C GLU A 169 31.54 -13.31 -2.42
N ASN A 170 31.88 -12.75 -1.25
CA ASN A 170 33.11 -13.05 -0.51
C ASN A 170 32.95 -14.11 0.58
N ARG A 171 31.84 -14.87 0.58
CA ARG A 171 31.59 -15.88 1.60
C ARG A 171 32.52 -17.09 1.43
N LYS A 172 32.79 -17.81 2.52
CA LYS A 172 33.66 -19.00 2.51
C LYS A 172 33.14 -20.15 1.63
N LYS A 173 31.82 -20.42 1.69
CA LYS A 173 31.21 -21.54 0.97
C LYS A 173 30.89 -21.14 -0.47
N GLN A 174 31.65 -21.68 -1.42
CA GLN A 174 31.44 -21.44 -2.85
C GLN A 174 30.42 -22.41 -3.45
N GLY A 175 29.75 -22.00 -4.53
CA GLY A 175 28.74 -22.79 -5.25
C GLY A 175 27.35 -22.14 -5.30
N ARG A 176 26.37 -22.87 -5.85
CA ARG A 176 24.99 -22.42 -5.98
C ARG A 176 24.34 -22.22 -4.61
N VAL A 177 23.85 -21.01 -4.34
CA VAL A 177 23.16 -20.64 -3.10
C VAL A 177 21.73 -21.18 -3.14
N LYS A 178 21.37 -22.02 -2.17
CA LYS A 178 20.01 -22.53 -2.02
C LYS A 178 19.26 -21.71 -0.97
N ILE A 179 18.15 -21.10 -1.37
CA ILE A 179 17.32 -20.26 -0.53
C ILE A 179 16.04 -21.01 -0.17
N GLY A 180 15.84 -21.29 1.12
CA GLY A 180 14.57 -21.82 1.61
C GLY A 180 13.49 -20.75 1.61
N PHE A 181 12.33 -21.08 1.05
CA PHE A 181 11.20 -20.16 0.93
C PHE A 181 9.91 -20.83 1.41
N ILE A 182 9.63 -20.71 2.70
CA ILE A 182 8.42 -21.27 3.32
C ILE A 182 7.30 -20.24 3.18
N HIS A 183 6.29 -20.54 2.36
CA HIS A 183 5.33 -19.55 1.91
C HIS A 183 3.90 -20.09 1.97
N SER A 184 2.91 -19.20 2.09
CA SER A 184 1.51 -19.58 2.11
C SER A 184 0.85 -19.47 0.72
N THR A 185 -0.34 -20.06 0.57
CA THR A 185 -1.22 -19.88 -0.60
C THR A 185 -1.86 -18.48 -0.70
N TYR A 186 -1.47 -17.54 0.16
CA TYR A 186 -1.98 -16.17 0.11
C TYR A 186 -1.56 -15.44 -1.19
N PRO A 187 -2.41 -14.60 -1.83
CA PRO A 187 -2.13 -14.08 -3.17
C PRO A 187 -0.77 -13.38 -3.34
N SER A 188 -0.37 -12.52 -2.40
CA SER A 188 0.92 -11.81 -2.47
C SER A 188 2.13 -12.73 -2.27
N SER A 189 1.97 -13.80 -1.50
CA SER A 189 3.00 -14.83 -1.24
C SER A 189 3.21 -15.70 -2.48
N VAL A 190 2.12 -16.13 -3.13
CA VAL A 190 2.16 -16.90 -4.38
C VAL A 190 2.79 -16.09 -5.52
N GLY A 191 2.37 -14.83 -5.67
CA GLY A 191 2.96 -13.92 -6.66
C GLY A 191 4.45 -13.70 -6.43
N ASP A 192 4.89 -13.55 -5.18
CA ASP A 192 6.30 -13.35 -4.87
C ASP A 192 7.17 -14.55 -5.23
N LEU A 193 6.75 -15.77 -4.88
CA LEU A 193 7.47 -16.99 -5.28
C LEU A 193 7.60 -17.09 -6.80
N LYS A 194 6.50 -16.88 -7.53
CA LYS A 194 6.49 -16.95 -8.99
C LYS A 194 7.50 -15.97 -9.59
N GLN A 195 7.52 -14.72 -9.11
CA GLN A 195 8.43 -13.70 -9.60
C GLN A 195 9.90 -13.98 -9.23
N LEU A 196 10.16 -14.56 -8.05
CA LEU A 196 11.51 -14.98 -7.64
C LEU A 196 12.02 -16.14 -8.50
N GLN A 197 11.16 -17.12 -8.80
CA GLN A 197 11.49 -18.22 -9.72
C GLN A 197 11.75 -17.71 -11.14
N LEU A 198 10.93 -16.81 -11.67
CA LEU A 198 11.18 -16.18 -12.97
C LEU A 198 12.50 -15.41 -13.00
N ALA A 199 12.81 -14.65 -11.94
CA ALA A 199 14.06 -13.90 -11.82
C ALA A 199 15.31 -14.79 -11.67
N THR A 200 15.14 -16.05 -11.27
CA THR A 200 16.24 -17.02 -11.08
C THR A 200 16.29 -18.14 -12.10
N ALA A 201 15.33 -18.21 -13.05
CA ALA A 201 15.20 -19.31 -14.01
C ALA A 201 16.47 -19.55 -14.86
N SER A 202 17.17 -18.48 -15.25
CA SER A 202 18.42 -18.55 -16.03
C SER A 202 19.69 -18.44 -15.18
N ARG A 203 19.57 -18.42 -13.84
CA ARG A 203 20.69 -18.24 -12.91
C ARG A 203 21.24 -19.58 -12.45
N LYS A 204 22.58 -19.72 -12.46
CA LYS A 204 23.29 -20.93 -12.00
C LYS A 204 23.84 -20.79 -10.57
N ASP A 205 23.87 -19.58 -10.05
CA ASP A 205 24.47 -19.19 -8.77
C ASP A 205 23.48 -19.17 -7.61
N ILE A 206 22.17 -19.18 -7.87
CA ILE A 206 21.11 -19.17 -6.85
C ILE A 206 19.93 -20.09 -7.25
N GLU A 207 19.21 -20.59 -6.25
CA GLU A 207 17.99 -21.37 -6.39
C GLU A 207 17.04 -21.10 -5.21
N PHE A 208 15.75 -20.91 -5.48
CA PHE A 208 14.71 -20.90 -4.44
C PHE A 208 14.12 -22.31 -4.29
N VAL A 209 14.15 -22.85 -3.08
CA VAL A 209 13.61 -24.16 -2.71
C VAL A 209 12.33 -23.92 -1.87
N PRO A 210 11.14 -23.99 -2.49
CA PRO A 210 9.90 -23.62 -1.81
C PRO A 210 9.38 -24.74 -0.91
N TYR A 211 8.66 -24.33 0.15
CA TYR A 211 7.74 -25.18 0.90
C TYR A 211 6.41 -24.44 1.05
N GLY A 212 5.35 -24.97 0.44
CA GLY A 212 4.03 -24.36 0.45
C GLY A 212 3.18 -24.83 1.63
N LEU A 213 2.40 -23.91 2.20
CA LEU A 213 1.34 -24.21 3.18
C LEU A 213 0.05 -23.47 2.84
N ASP A 214 -1.08 -23.97 3.32
CA ASP A 214 -2.36 -23.28 3.13
C ASP A 214 -2.44 -22.04 4.02
N TYR A 215 -2.81 -20.90 3.40
CA TYR A 215 -3.21 -19.74 4.18
C TYR A 215 -4.47 -20.06 4.98
N ARG A 216 -4.46 -19.64 6.24
CA ARG A 216 -5.60 -19.76 7.14
C ARG A 216 -5.90 -18.39 7.73
N GLU A 217 -7.19 -18.07 7.82
CA GLU A 217 -7.64 -16.74 8.22
C GLU A 217 -7.17 -16.35 9.63
N MET A 218 -6.62 -15.15 9.73
CA MET A 218 -6.08 -14.60 10.96
C MET A 218 -7.18 -13.94 11.80
N PRO A 219 -7.11 -14.00 13.15
CA PRO A 219 -6.01 -14.54 13.94
C PRO A 219 -6.09 -16.06 14.19
N LYS A 220 -7.25 -16.71 13.97
CA LYS A 220 -7.49 -18.12 14.35
C LYS A 220 -6.56 -19.12 13.63
N GLY A 221 -6.17 -18.80 12.40
CA GLY A 221 -5.30 -19.61 11.56
C GLY A 221 -3.81 -19.48 11.87
N LEU A 222 -3.42 -18.59 12.79
CA LEU A 222 -2.02 -18.32 13.09
C LEU A 222 -1.28 -19.55 13.59
N ASP A 223 -1.73 -20.15 14.68
CA ASP A 223 -1.01 -21.24 15.33
C ASP A 223 -0.87 -22.47 14.40
N PRO A 224 -1.91 -22.89 13.66
CA PRO A 224 -1.77 -23.93 12.65
C PRO A 224 -0.78 -23.56 11.54
N MET A 225 -0.78 -22.31 11.05
CA MET A 225 0.20 -21.87 10.05
C MET A 225 1.63 -21.90 10.59
N LEU A 226 1.87 -21.43 11.82
CA LEU A 226 3.20 -21.52 12.46
C LEU A 226 3.63 -22.97 12.70
N ALA A 227 2.68 -23.88 12.99
CA ALA A 227 2.97 -25.31 13.07
C ALA A 227 3.40 -25.89 11.72
N ASP A 228 2.77 -25.48 10.61
CA ASP A 228 3.19 -25.88 9.27
C ASP A 228 4.52 -25.24 8.84
N VAL A 229 4.82 -24.02 9.30
CA VAL A 229 6.15 -23.41 9.13
C VAL A 229 7.22 -24.25 9.82
N LYS A 230 6.97 -24.76 11.04
CA LYS A 230 7.90 -25.69 11.72
C LYS A 230 8.17 -26.94 10.87
N LYS A 231 7.14 -27.53 10.26
CA LYS A 231 7.31 -28.67 9.34
C LYS A 231 8.13 -28.28 8.10
N GLY A 232 7.91 -27.08 7.56
CA GLY A 232 8.69 -26.54 6.45
C GLY A 232 10.17 -26.37 6.79
N ILE A 233 10.48 -25.84 7.97
CA ILE A 233 11.85 -25.72 8.49
C ILE A 233 12.50 -27.10 8.59
N GLN A 234 11.82 -28.06 9.22
CA GLN A 234 12.30 -29.44 9.36
C GLN A 234 12.53 -30.11 8.01
N SER A 235 11.60 -29.91 7.07
CA SER A 235 11.72 -30.45 5.72
C SER A 235 12.97 -29.89 5.04
N LEU A 236 13.12 -28.57 4.98
CA LEU A 236 14.21 -27.94 4.23
C LEU A 236 15.56 -27.92 4.95
N GLN A 237 15.63 -28.41 6.19
CA GLN A 237 16.86 -28.49 6.98
C GLN A 237 17.94 -29.30 6.24
N GLY A 238 19.15 -28.75 6.17
CA GLY A 238 20.28 -29.33 5.45
C GLY A 238 20.17 -29.26 3.91
N ARG A 239 19.05 -28.76 3.36
CA ARG A 239 18.85 -28.61 1.91
C ARG A 239 19.06 -27.19 1.40
N VAL A 240 19.06 -26.21 2.30
CA VAL A 240 19.17 -24.79 1.97
C VAL A 240 20.26 -24.11 2.80
N ASP A 241 20.83 -23.04 2.26
CA ASP A 241 21.92 -22.27 2.85
C ASP A 241 21.42 -21.04 3.63
N PHE A 242 20.28 -20.47 3.21
CA PHE A 242 19.67 -19.29 3.82
C PHE A 242 18.15 -19.36 3.77
N TRP A 243 17.46 -18.65 4.67
CA TRP A 243 16.03 -18.37 4.58
C TRP A 243 15.75 -17.02 3.93
N TRP A 244 14.67 -16.95 3.18
CA TRP A 244 14.14 -15.71 2.62
C TRP A 244 12.67 -15.58 3.01
N GLU A 245 12.33 -14.49 3.70
CA GLU A 245 10.96 -14.28 4.17
C GLU A 245 10.02 -13.99 2.98
N PRO A 246 8.86 -14.67 2.90
CA PRO A 246 7.91 -14.46 1.82
C PRO A 246 7.12 -13.16 2.02
N SER A 247 6.71 -12.53 0.92
CA SER A 247 5.68 -11.48 1.00
C SER A 247 4.36 -12.01 1.58
N GLY A 248 3.56 -11.11 2.15
CA GLY A 248 2.22 -11.40 2.63
C GLY A 248 2.13 -11.65 4.14
N PRO A 249 0.92 -11.94 4.65
CA PRO A 249 0.62 -11.86 6.08
C PRO A 249 1.56 -12.66 6.96
N LEU A 250 2.02 -13.82 6.49
CA LEU A 250 2.90 -14.71 7.25
C LEU A 250 4.30 -14.09 7.47
N GLY A 251 4.93 -13.53 6.43
CA GLY A 251 6.25 -12.90 6.53
C GLY A 251 6.26 -11.60 7.34
N GLU A 252 5.12 -10.91 7.40
CA GLU A 252 4.93 -9.70 8.20
C GLU A 252 4.92 -9.97 9.72
N LEU A 253 4.81 -11.23 10.15
CA LEU A 253 4.77 -11.57 11.57
C LEU A 253 6.18 -11.68 12.15
N LEU A 254 6.43 -10.98 13.28
CA LEU A 254 7.65 -11.20 14.06
C LEU A 254 7.77 -12.66 14.54
N ALA A 255 6.64 -13.31 14.81
CA ALA A 255 6.60 -14.72 15.19
C ALA A 255 7.16 -15.64 14.10
N TYR A 256 6.99 -15.29 12.82
CA TYR A 256 7.56 -16.06 11.71
C TYR A 256 9.09 -15.92 11.69
N THR A 257 9.60 -14.69 11.76
CA THR A 257 11.06 -14.42 11.83
C THR A 257 11.70 -15.14 13.00
N ARG A 258 11.13 -15.01 14.21
CA ARG A 258 11.62 -15.70 15.42
C ARG A 258 11.62 -17.20 15.24
N LEU A 259 10.58 -17.76 14.63
CA LEU A 259 10.48 -19.18 14.42
C LEU A 259 11.58 -19.73 13.50
N LEU A 260 11.93 -19.00 12.43
CA LEU A 260 13.07 -19.36 11.57
C LEU A 260 14.38 -19.38 12.37
N LEU A 261 14.63 -18.34 13.17
CA LEU A 261 15.86 -18.17 13.95
C LEU A 261 15.98 -19.16 15.12
N GLU A 262 14.88 -19.50 15.80
CA GLU A 262 14.87 -20.38 16.97
C GLU A 262 14.86 -21.87 16.61
N LYS A 263 14.32 -22.22 15.42
CA LYS A 263 14.15 -23.62 15.00
C LYS A 263 15.09 -24.03 13.88
N SER A 264 15.98 -23.15 13.46
CA SER A 264 16.97 -23.42 12.43
C SER A 264 18.31 -22.76 12.73
N ASN A 265 19.40 -23.46 12.43
CA ASN A 265 20.74 -22.86 12.42
C ASN A 265 21.06 -22.20 11.07
N ILE A 266 20.10 -22.16 10.15
CA ILE A 266 20.24 -21.53 8.84
C ILE A 266 19.94 -20.02 9.00
N PRO A 267 20.83 -19.12 8.58
CA PRO A 267 20.62 -17.68 8.67
C PRO A 267 19.47 -17.20 7.78
N VAL A 268 18.76 -16.16 8.22
CA VAL A 268 17.80 -15.44 7.38
C VAL A 268 18.56 -14.39 6.56
N ILE A 269 18.60 -14.52 5.24
CA ILE A 269 19.32 -13.58 4.38
C ILE A 269 18.50 -12.32 4.11
N MET A 270 17.21 -12.47 3.81
CA MET A 270 16.33 -11.37 3.45
C MET A 270 15.07 -11.39 4.30
N GLY A 271 14.87 -10.31 5.04
CA GLY A 271 13.64 -10.03 5.77
C GLY A 271 12.69 -9.14 4.98
N THR A 272 11.41 -9.17 5.32
CA THR A 272 10.36 -8.34 4.69
C THR A 272 10.23 -6.94 5.30
N LYS A 273 10.93 -6.67 6.40
CA LYS A 273 10.79 -5.44 7.20
C LYS A 273 12.04 -5.18 8.04
N LEU A 274 12.19 -3.94 8.49
CA LEU A 274 13.30 -3.49 9.34
C LEU A 274 13.40 -4.30 10.64
N GLU A 275 12.26 -4.68 11.20
CA GLU A 275 12.20 -5.51 12.41
C GLU A 275 12.77 -6.92 12.19
N SER A 276 12.67 -7.47 10.98
CA SER A 276 13.31 -8.75 10.68
C SER A 276 14.84 -8.63 10.76
N VAL A 277 15.41 -7.50 10.31
CA VAL A 277 16.84 -7.21 10.43
C VAL A 277 17.26 -7.01 11.87
N ARG A 278 16.45 -6.28 12.66
CA ARG A 278 16.66 -6.13 14.12
C ARG A 278 16.63 -7.47 14.86
N LEU A 279 15.87 -8.45 14.37
CA LEU A 279 15.82 -9.79 14.94
C LEU A 279 16.97 -10.70 14.48
N GLY A 280 17.68 -10.38 13.41
CA GLY A 280 18.82 -11.16 12.93
C GLY A 280 18.82 -11.51 11.45
N ALA A 281 17.84 -11.06 10.65
CA ALA A 281 17.95 -11.15 9.20
C ALA A 281 19.13 -10.29 8.69
N LEU A 282 19.89 -10.80 7.71
CA LEU A 282 21.08 -10.10 7.20
C LEU A 282 20.73 -8.74 6.60
N PHE A 283 19.68 -8.69 5.77
CA PHE A 283 19.19 -7.43 5.24
C PHE A 283 17.68 -7.45 4.99
N HIS A 284 17.09 -6.28 4.80
CA HIS A 284 15.82 -6.13 4.09
C HIS A 284 15.99 -5.08 3.00
N LEU A 285 15.17 -5.18 1.95
CA LEU A 285 15.14 -4.18 0.89
C LEU A 285 13.70 -4.05 0.42
N THR A 286 13.00 -3.06 0.96
CA THR A 286 11.55 -2.91 0.80
C THR A 286 11.17 -1.47 0.47
N PRO A 287 10.02 -1.24 -0.19
CA PRO A 287 9.51 0.10 -0.39
C PRO A 287 9.33 0.84 0.94
N ASP A 288 9.57 2.14 0.93
CA ASP A 288 9.20 3.01 2.04
C ASP A 288 7.67 3.20 2.09
N PRO A 289 7.02 2.90 3.24
CA PRO A 289 5.58 3.07 3.40
C PRO A 289 5.10 4.50 3.23
N GLU A 290 5.89 5.48 3.67
CA GLU A 290 5.53 6.89 3.58
C GLU A 290 5.44 7.33 2.12
N SER A 291 6.52 7.15 1.36
CA SER A 291 6.57 7.45 -0.08
C SER A 291 5.44 6.78 -0.85
N SER A 292 5.15 5.51 -0.56
CA SER A 292 4.10 4.74 -1.23
C SER A 292 2.69 5.27 -0.93
N GLY A 293 2.40 5.58 0.35
CA GLY A 293 1.12 6.15 0.76
C GLY A 293 0.90 7.55 0.19
N ARG A 294 1.95 8.38 0.20
CA ARG A 294 1.91 9.73 -0.36
C ARG A 294 1.62 9.71 -1.87
N GLU A 295 2.32 8.87 -2.62
CA GLU A 295 2.13 8.76 -4.07
C GLU A 295 0.71 8.26 -4.43
N ALA A 296 0.18 7.29 -3.68
CA ALA A 296 -1.20 6.85 -3.87
C ALA A 296 -2.23 7.96 -3.62
N ALA A 297 -2.01 8.82 -2.62
CA ALA A 297 -2.88 9.96 -2.33
C ALA A 297 -2.79 11.06 -3.40
N LEU A 298 -1.62 11.29 -3.99
CA LEU A 298 -1.47 12.20 -5.13
C LEU A 298 -2.23 11.69 -6.36
N MET A 299 -2.20 10.38 -6.63
CA MET A 299 -3.03 9.78 -7.68
C MET A 299 -4.52 9.93 -7.37
N ALA A 300 -4.92 9.77 -6.11
CA ALA A 300 -6.30 9.94 -5.67
C ALA A 300 -6.78 11.38 -5.89
N ASP A 301 -5.99 12.37 -5.49
CA ASP A 301 -6.28 13.79 -5.72
C ASP A 301 -6.46 14.10 -7.21
N ALA A 302 -5.57 13.60 -8.07
CA ALA A 302 -5.69 13.80 -9.51
C ALA A 302 -6.99 13.20 -10.08
N VAL A 303 -7.37 12.00 -9.62
CA VAL A 303 -8.62 11.34 -10.03
C VAL A 303 -9.86 12.07 -9.53
N LEU A 304 -9.86 12.52 -8.27
CA LEU A 304 -10.97 13.27 -7.68
C LEU A 304 -11.15 14.64 -8.36
N LYS A 305 -10.08 15.21 -8.92
CA LYS A 305 -10.08 16.42 -9.77
C LYS A 305 -10.46 16.16 -11.24
N GLY A 306 -10.74 14.91 -11.62
CA GLY A 306 -11.30 14.55 -12.92
C GLY A 306 -10.32 13.86 -13.89
N LEU A 307 -9.08 13.57 -13.49
CA LEU A 307 -8.17 12.78 -14.32
C LEU A 307 -8.62 11.32 -14.35
N HIS A 308 -8.84 10.77 -15.54
CA HIS A 308 -9.21 9.36 -15.67
C HIS A 308 -8.04 8.46 -15.19
N PRO A 309 -8.26 7.49 -14.28
CA PRO A 309 -7.19 6.64 -13.73
C PRO A 309 -6.43 5.88 -14.82
N GLY A 310 -7.11 5.48 -15.90
CA GLY A 310 -6.50 4.78 -17.03
C GLY A 310 -5.47 5.58 -17.82
N ASN A 311 -5.38 6.89 -17.62
CA ASN A 311 -4.36 7.76 -18.21
C ASN A 311 -3.14 7.93 -17.29
N ILE A 312 -3.24 7.51 -16.03
CA ILE A 312 -2.17 7.59 -15.04
C ILE A 312 -1.33 6.30 -15.15
N SER A 313 -0.04 6.45 -15.39
CA SER A 313 0.87 5.31 -15.42
C SER A 313 1.02 4.68 -14.05
N VAL A 314 0.97 3.36 -13.99
CA VAL A 314 1.25 2.61 -12.75
C VAL A 314 2.71 2.84 -12.36
N LYS A 315 2.95 3.26 -11.12
CA LYS A 315 4.30 3.64 -10.67
C LYS A 315 4.97 2.53 -9.84
N PRO A 316 6.28 2.27 -10.05
CA PRO A 316 7.07 1.51 -9.09
C PRO A 316 7.27 2.32 -7.79
N PRO A 317 7.77 1.69 -6.71
CA PRO A 317 8.21 2.42 -5.53
C PRO A 317 9.24 3.52 -5.88
N GLN A 318 9.05 4.73 -5.33
CA GLN A 318 10.00 5.84 -5.55
C GLN A 318 11.13 5.87 -4.51
N SER A 319 10.88 5.32 -3.32
CA SER A 319 11.86 5.27 -2.23
C SER A 319 11.98 3.84 -1.69
N ILE A 320 13.19 3.52 -1.25
CA ILE A 320 13.58 2.21 -0.74
C ILE A 320 14.10 2.36 0.69
N SER A 321 13.84 1.36 1.51
CA SER A 321 14.36 1.21 2.86
C SER A 321 15.27 -0.01 2.88
N LEU A 322 16.52 0.18 3.31
CA LEU A 322 17.58 -0.84 3.33
C LEU A 322 18.19 -0.91 4.73
N GLY A 323 17.83 -1.96 5.47
CA GLY A 323 18.48 -2.30 6.73
C GLY A 323 19.51 -3.40 6.55
N ILE A 324 20.64 -3.30 7.26
CA ILE A 324 21.70 -4.32 7.29
C ILE A 324 21.99 -4.74 8.74
N ASN A 325 22.14 -6.04 8.99
CA ASN A 325 22.61 -6.58 10.28
C ASN A 325 24.07 -7.01 10.18
N ILE A 326 24.97 -6.24 10.81
CA ILE A 326 26.41 -6.51 10.82
C ILE A 326 26.74 -7.74 11.66
N THR A 327 26.02 -8.00 12.75
CA THR A 327 26.25 -9.19 13.60
C THR A 327 25.97 -10.46 12.82
N THR A 328 24.87 -10.50 12.06
CA THR A 328 24.58 -11.62 11.15
C THR A 328 25.65 -11.73 10.06
N ALA A 329 26.08 -10.62 9.47
CA ALA A 329 27.14 -10.64 8.47
C ALA A 329 28.45 -11.25 9.01
N LEU A 330 28.90 -10.80 10.18
CA LEU A 330 30.12 -11.28 10.84
C LEU A 330 30.01 -12.77 11.19
N ALA A 331 28.88 -13.20 11.75
CA ALA A 331 28.62 -14.60 12.09
C ALA A 331 28.68 -15.53 10.86
N GLN A 332 28.31 -15.02 9.68
CA GLN A 332 28.36 -15.75 8.41
C GLN A 332 29.66 -15.56 7.63
N GLY A 333 30.62 -14.77 8.16
CA GLY A 333 31.86 -14.43 7.45
C GLY A 333 31.62 -13.63 6.17
N ILE A 334 30.57 -12.80 6.16
CA ILE A 334 30.20 -11.91 5.06
C ILE A 334 30.86 -10.54 5.29
N VAL A 335 31.63 -10.09 4.30
CA VAL A 335 32.17 -8.73 4.26
C VAL A 335 31.18 -7.84 3.51
N ILE A 336 30.58 -6.87 4.21
CA ILE A 336 29.61 -5.95 3.60
C ILE A 336 30.36 -4.88 2.79
N PRO A 337 30.08 -4.73 1.48
CA PRO A 337 30.66 -3.66 0.67
C PRO A 337 30.39 -2.25 1.23
N PRO A 338 31.38 -1.33 1.22
CA PRO A 338 31.23 0.01 1.78
C PRO A 338 30.07 0.82 1.17
N ASP A 339 29.78 0.65 -0.12
CA ASP A 339 28.68 1.35 -0.78
C ASP A 339 27.30 0.81 -0.37
N ILE A 340 27.19 -0.48 -0.02
CA ILE A 340 25.95 -1.03 0.57
C ILE A 340 25.73 -0.48 1.97
N LEU A 341 26.80 -0.36 2.78
CA LEU A 341 26.72 0.31 4.09
C LEU A 341 26.31 1.78 3.94
N SER A 342 26.89 2.48 2.96
CA SER A 342 26.53 3.87 2.67
C SER A 342 25.06 4.00 2.25
N LEU A 343 24.53 3.04 1.50
CA LEU A 343 23.12 3.03 1.09
C LEU A 343 22.19 2.74 2.27
N ALA A 344 22.61 1.92 3.23
CA ALA A 344 21.85 1.63 4.44
C ALA A 344 21.77 2.82 5.41
N GLY A 345 22.72 3.75 5.34
CA GLY A 345 22.72 4.97 6.16
C GLY A 345 22.72 4.65 7.66
N ASP A 346 21.68 5.11 8.37
CA ASP A 346 21.49 4.88 9.81
C ASP A 346 20.81 3.53 10.12
N GLN A 347 20.35 2.79 9.10
CA GLN A 347 19.66 1.51 9.26
C GLN A 347 20.64 0.33 9.36
N VAL A 348 21.68 0.50 10.17
CA VAL A 348 22.72 -0.51 10.41
C VAL A 348 22.59 -1.06 11.83
N TYR A 349 22.39 -2.37 11.94
CA TYR A 349 22.05 -3.06 13.20
C TYR A 349 23.15 -4.03 13.64
N ARG A 350 23.21 -4.27 14.94
CA ARG A 350 24.09 -5.21 15.62
C ARG A 350 23.27 -6.15 16.49
#